data_AF-A0A7L4G9Q0-F1
#
_entry.id   AF-A0A7L4G9Q0-F1
#
_cell.length_a   1.000
_cell.length_b   1.000
_cell.length_c   1.000
_cell.angle_alpha   90.00
_cell.angle_beta   90.00
_cell.angle_gamma   90.00
#
_symmetry.space_group_name_H-M   'P 1'
#
loop_
_entity.id
_entity.type
_entity.pdbx_description
1 polymer ?
#
loop_
_entity_poly.entity_id
_entity_poly.type
_entity_poly.pdbx_seq_one_letter_code
_entity_poly.pdbx_strand_id
1 'polypeptide(L)'
;AGVYPISQLQEPYTAVGFLAARLPLPALLQLRPPSNAAGWTAWDLCEAWAEKRGYRTARAARTDVYRAANSILRLAAEGRLRLCLRPPGYAAQKGGEATPTPPR
;
A
#
# COMPACT_ATOMS: atom_id res chain seq x y z
N ALA A 1 12.54 2.64 -13.91
CA ALA A 1 13.48 2.28 -12.83
C ALA A 1 13.30 3.28 -11.69
N GLY A 2 13.22 2.82 -10.44
CA GLY A 2 13.18 3.69 -9.25
C GLY A 2 14.59 4.14 -8.85
N VAL A 3 14.67 5.14 -7.97
CA VAL A 3 15.96 5.74 -7.51
C VAL A 3 16.80 4.74 -6.69
N TYR A 4 16.17 3.76 -6.04
CA TYR A 4 16.85 2.78 -5.19
C TYR A 4 16.39 1.33 -5.50
N PRO A 5 17.30 0.34 -5.54
CA PRO A 5 16.95 -1.05 -5.82
C PRO A 5 16.17 -1.67 -4.66
N ILE A 6 14.97 -2.19 -4.96
CA ILE A 6 14.07 -2.80 -3.96
C ILE A 6 14.74 -3.97 -3.21
N SER A 7 15.64 -4.71 -3.88
CA SER A 7 16.35 -5.85 -3.28
C SER A 7 17.35 -5.47 -2.16
N GLN A 8 17.73 -4.19 -2.05
CA GLN A 8 18.71 -3.72 -1.06
C GLN A 8 18.07 -3.03 0.16
N LEU A 9 16.73 -2.92 0.22
CA LEU A 9 16.07 -2.29 1.36
C LEU A 9 16.26 -3.10 2.64
N GLN A 10 16.88 -2.53 3.66
CA GLN A 10 16.94 -3.18 4.98
C GLN A 10 15.55 -3.29 5.62
N GLU A 11 14.67 -2.30 5.42
CA GLU A 11 13.34 -2.24 6.04
C GLU A 11 12.22 -1.99 5.01
N PRO A 12 11.78 -3.02 4.26
CA PRO A 12 10.71 -2.87 3.27
C PRO A 12 9.34 -2.60 3.92
N TYR A 13 9.16 -2.93 5.20
CA TYR A 13 7.91 -2.73 5.94
C TYR A 13 7.53 -1.25 6.05
N THR A 14 8.51 -0.39 6.32
CA THR A 14 8.33 1.06 6.44
C THR A 14 7.83 1.65 5.11
N ALA A 15 8.40 1.20 3.99
CA ALA A 15 7.96 1.62 2.66
C ALA A 15 6.54 1.15 2.33
N VAL A 16 6.18 -0.07 2.71
CA VAL A 16 4.79 -0.57 2.56
C VAL A 16 3.83 0.19 3.45
N GLY A 17 4.21 0.53 4.69
CA GLY A 17 3.42 1.37 5.58
C GLY A 17 3.17 2.76 5.00
N PHE A 18 4.20 3.37 4.38
CA PHE A 18 4.06 4.65 3.68
C PHE A 18 3.06 4.58 2.52
N LEU A 19 3.04 3.46 1.78
CA LEU A 19 2.07 3.21 0.73
C LEU A 19 0.67 2.96 1.29
N ALA A 20 0.54 2.17 2.36
CA ALA A 20 -0.72 1.84 3.03
C ALA A 20 -1.43 3.08 3.58
N ALA A 21 -0.67 4.09 4.03
CA ALA A 21 -1.21 5.35 4.53
C ALA A 21 -1.86 6.21 3.43
N ARG A 22 -1.54 5.97 2.15
CA ARG A 22 -2.00 6.81 1.01
C ARG A 22 -2.88 6.06 0.03
N LEU A 23 -2.80 4.73 0.02
CA LEU A 23 -3.54 3.86 -0.87
C LEU A 23 -4.31 2.82 -0.06
N PRO A 24 -5.57 2.51 -0.43
CA PRO A 24 -6.31 1.41 0.16
C PRO A 24 -5.74 0.07 -0.34
N LEU A 25 -4.53 -0.29 0.13
CA LEU A 25 -3.83 -1.51 -0.25
C LEU A 25 -4.66 -2.78 0.00
N PRO A 26 -5.44 -2.91 1.09
CA PRO A 26 -6.28 -4.10 1.29
C PRO A 26 -7.28 -4.35 0.17
N ALA A 27 -7.94 -3.29 -0.31
CA ALA A 27 -8.92 -3.37 -1.38
C ALA A 27 -8.24 -3.65 -2.73
N LEU A 28 -7.13 -2.97 -3.01
CA LEU A 28 -6.37 -3.14 -4.25
C LEU A 28 -5.75 -4.53 -4.38
N LEU A 29 -5.23 -5.06 -3.28
CA LEU A 29 -4.62 -6.39 -3.23
C LEU A 29 -5.65 -7.50 -2.98
N GLN A 30 -6.93 -7.15 -2.81
CA GLN A 30 -8.03 -8.06 -2.46
C GLN A 30 -7.62 -9.00 -1.32
N LEU A 31 -7.16 -8.42 -0.22
CA LEU A 31 -6.72 -9.13 0.97
C LEU A 31 -7.93 -9.46 1.86
N ARG A 32 -7.87 -10.60 2.56
CA ARG A 32 -8.87 -10.94 3.57
C ARG A 32 -8.68 -10.03 4.79
N PRO A 33 -9.77 -9.50 5.37
CA PRO A 33 -9.67 -8.64 6.55
C PRO A 33 -8.89 -9.36 7.67
N PRO A 34 -7.99 -8.66 8.38
CA PRO A 34 -7.26 -9.25 9.48
C PRO A 34 -8.25 -9.71 10.54
N SER A 35 -7.94 -10.80 11.24
CA SER A 35 -8.79 -11.33 12.31
C SER A 35 -8.91 -10.37 13.50
N ASN A 36 -8.09 -9.32 13.55
CA ASN A 36 -8.01 -8.39 14.67
C ASN A 36 -8.78 -7.10 14.37
N ALA A 37 -9.60 -6.65 15.32
CA ALA A 37 -10.47 -5.48 15.18
C ALA A 37 -9.73 -4.13 15.17
N ALA A 38 -8.39 -4.14 15.36
CA ALA A 38 -7.55 -2.94 15.53
C ALA A 38 -7.20 -2.22 14.21
N GLY A 39 -7.70 -2.68 13.06
CA GLY A 39 -7.41 -2.10 11.75
C GLY A 39 -6.15 -2.66 11.08
N TRP A 40 -5.82 -2.14 9.91
CA TRP A 40 -4.73 -2.66 9.08
C TRP A 40 -3.38 -2.05 9.48
N THR A 41 -2.47 -2.87 9.99
CA THR A 41 -1.06 -2.49 10.13
C THR A 41 -0.25 -2.87 8.88
N ALA A 42 0.92 -2.25 8.70
CA ALA A 42 1.84 -2.62 7.63
C ALA A 42 2.29 -4.09 7.72
N TRP A 43 2.37 -4.62 8.95
CA TRP A 43 2.70 -6.02 9.22
C TRP A 43 1.57 -6.95 8.77
N ASP A 44 0.34 -6.72 9.24
CA ASP A 44 -0.83 -7.54 8.91
C ASP A 44 -1.10 -7.56 7.40
N LEU A 45 -0.88 -6.43 6.73
CA LEU A 45 -1.01 -6.34 5.28
C LEU A 45 0.01 -7.24 4.56
N CYS A 46 1.26 -7.21 4.99
CA CYS A 46 2.32 -8.03 4.40
C CYS A 46 2.11 -9.52 4.72
N GLU A 47 1.63 -9.84 5.91
CA GLU A 47 1.28 -11.21 6.30
C GLU A 47 0.12 -11.75 5.45
N ALA A 48 -0.98 -11.01 5.34
CA ALA A 48 -2.12 -11.40 4.51
C ALA A 48 -1.72 -11.56 3.02
N TRP A 49 -0.80 -10.73 2.54
CA TRP A 49 -0.25 -10.87 1.19
C TRP A 49 0.65 -12.09 1.03
N ALA A 50 1.46 -12.41 2.06
CA ALA A 50 2.28 -13.62 2.09
C ALA A 50 1.41 -14.88 2.05
N GLU A 51 0.32 -14.91 2.82
CA GLU A 51 -0.64 -16.02 2.82
C GLU A 51 -1.30 -16.19 1.46
N LYS A 52 -1.79 -15.09 0.86
CA LYS A 52 -2.46 -15.12 -0.44
C LYS A 52 -1.55 -15.62 -1.56
N ARG A 53 -0.27 -15.28 -1.53
CA ARG A 53 0.74 -15.70 -2.52
C ARG A 53 1.40 -17.05 -2.19
N GLY A 54 1.17 -17.59 -0.99
CA GLY A 54 1.83 -18.81 -0.51
C GLY A 54 3.31 -18.63 -0.17
N TYR A 55 3.75 -17.42 0.18
CA TYR A 55 5.12 -17.17 0.63
C TYR A 55 5.32 -17.74 2.04
N ARG A 56 5.74 -19.00 2.10
CA ARG A 56 6.07 -19.72 3.33
C ARG A 56 7.54 -20.04 3.38
N THR A 57 8.14 -19.85 4.55
CA THR A 57 9.52 -20.26 4.80
C THR A 57 9.60 -21.79 4.97
N ALA A 58 10.56 -22.42 4.32
CA ALA A 58 10.69 -23.89 4.28
C ALA A 58 10.95 -24.55 5.64
N ARG A 59 11.47 -23.80 6.63
CA ARG A 59 11.90 -24.34 7.93
C ARG A 59 10.88 -24.21 9.06
N ALA A 60 9.91 -23.31 8.97
CA ALA A 60 9.03 -23.00 10.10
C ALA A 60 7.57 -22.77 9.73
N ALA A 61 7.20 -22.95 8.45
CA ALA A 61 5.88 -22.64 7.90
C ALA A 61 5.38 -21.20 8.20
N ARG A 62 6.26 -20.32 8.70
CA ARG A 62 5.95 -18.91 8.94
C ARG A 62 5.84 -18.17 7.62
N THR A 63 4.88 -17.26 7.56
CA THR A 63 4.66 -16.30 6.50
C THR A 63 5.91 -15.45 6.29
N ASP A 64 6.43 -15.44 5.06
CA ASP A 64 7.60 -14.63 4.71
C ASP A 64 7.16 -13.20 4.38
N VAL A 65 7.08 -12.38 5.44
CA VAL A 65 6.62 -10.99 5.39
C VAL A 65 7.58 -10.10 4.58
N TYR A 66 8.88 -10.39 4.60
CA TYR A 66 9.90 -9.60 3.89
C TYR A 66 9.80 -9.81 2.37
N ARG A 67 9.65 -11.06 1.94
CA ARG A 67 9.42 -11.39 0.52
C ARG A 67 8.09 -10.83 0.02
N ALA A 68 7.05 -10.88 0.86
CA ALA A 68 5.77 -10.25 0.58
C ALA A 68 5.92 -8.73 0.36
N ALA A 69 6.58 -8.02 1.28
CA ALA A 69 6.82 -6.58 1.17
C ALA A 69 7.57 -6.20 -0.11
N ASN A 70 8.64 -6.92 -0.44
CA ASN A 70 9.41 -6.71 -1.67
C ASN A 70 8.56 -6.91 -2.93
N SER A 71 7.65 -7.89 -2.94
CA SER A 71 6.75 -8.10 -4.07
C SER A 71 5.73 -6.95 -4.23
N ILE A 72 5.21 -6.40 -3.12
CA ILE A 72 4.30 -5.25 -3.14
C ILE A 72 5.01 -4.02 -3.71
N LEU A 73 6.24 -3.76 -3.27
CA LEU A 73 7.04 -2.65 -3.78
C LEU A 73 7.32 -2.78 -5.29
N ARG A 74 7.53 -4.01 -5.79
CA ARG A 74 7.68 -4.26 -7.23
C ARG A 74 6.39 -3.98 -8.00
N LEU A 75 5.23 -4.41 -7.49
CA LEU A 75 3.93 -4.09 -8.09
C LEU A 75 3.68 -2.57 -8.16
N ALA A 76 4.13 -1.83 -7.15
CA ALA A 76 4.09 -0.37 -7.16
C ALA A 76 5.04 0.23 -8.22
N ALA A 77 6.27 -0.26 -8.30
CA ALA A 77 7.25 0.20 -9.28
C ALA A 77 6.85 -0.12 -10.74
N GLU A 78 6.13 -1.23 -10.96
CA GLU A 78 5.55 -1.60 -12.26
C GLU A 78 4.33 -0.75 -12.65
N GLY A 79 3.80 0.09 -11.73
CA GLY A 79 2.65 0.95 -11.97
C GLY A 79 1.29 0.27 -11.81
N ARG A 80 1.26 -0.97 -11.28
CA ARG A 80 0.00 -1.65 -10.90
C ARG A 80 -0.63 -1.01 -9.67
N LEU A 81 0.18 -0.43 -8.78
CA LEU A 81 -0.27 0.45 -7.71
C LEU A 81 0.09 1.88 -8.07
N ARG A 82 -0.93 2.71 -8.34
CA ARG A 82 -0.74 4.11 -8.75
C ARG A 82 -0.86 5.02 -7.54
N LEU A 83 0.24 5.66 -7.16
CA LEU A 83 0.25 6.72 -6.15
C LEU A 83 0.15 8.08 -6.86
N CYS A 84 -0.88 8.86 -6.53
CA CYS A 84 -1.01 10.24 -7.00
C CYS A 84 -0.59 11.21 -5.90
N LEU A 85 0.54 11.89 -6.11
CA LEU A 85 0.97 12.99 -5.24
C LEU A 85 0.37 14.29 -5.76
N ARG A 86 -0.36 14.98 -4.90
CA ARG A 86 -0.92 16.29 -5.20
C ARG A 86 0.15 17.36 -4.90
N PRO A 87 0.40 18.33 -5.80
CA PRO A 87 1.35 19.38 -5.52
C PRO A 87 0.91 20.23 -4.32
N PRO A 88 1.86 20.83 -3.59
CA PRO A 88 1.53 21.72 -2.47
C PRO A 88 0.68 22.90 -2.96
N GLY A 89 -0.38 23.26 -2.23
CA GLY A 89 -1.30 24.35 -2.57
C GLY A 89 -2.53 23.97 -3.41
N TYR A 90 -2.56 22.80 -4.05
CA TYR A 90 -3.72 22.40 -4.88
C TYR A 90 -4.98 22.11 -4.05
N ALA A 91 -4.85 21.65 -2.81
CA ALA A 91 -6.02 21.45 -1.93
C ALA A 91 -6.62 22.77 -1.44
N ALA A 92 -5.83 23.83 -1.32
CA ALA A 92 -6.29 25.16 -0.89
C ALA A 92 -7.11 25.86 -1.98
N GLN A 93 -6.80 25.60 -3.26
CA GLN A 93 -7.53 26.19 -4.39
C GLN A 93 -8.88 25.49 -4.66
N LYS A 94 -9.12 24.31 -4.07
CA LYS A 94 -10.35 23.52 -4.25
C LYS A 94 -11.52 23.96 -3.35
N GLY A 95 -11.40 25.11 -2.69
CA GLY A 95 -12.50 25.77 -1.96
C GLY A 95 -13.31 26.77 -2.81
N GLY A 96 -13.06 26.85 -4.13
CA GLY A 96 -13.67 27.83 -5.02
C GLY A 96 -14.72 27.30 -6.00
N GLU A 97 -15.13 26.05 -5.92
CA GLU A 97 -16.19 25.51 -6.79
C GLU A 97 -17.52 25.55 -6.04
N ALA A 98 -18.02 26.78 -5.86
CA ALA A 98 -19.41 27.02 -5.54
C ALA A 98 -20.25 26.49 -6.70
N THR A 99 -21.00 25.41 -6.47
CA THR A 99 -22.10 24.99 -7.34
C THR A 99 -23.00 26.20 -7.58
N PRO A 100 -23.07 26.77 -8.80
CA PRO A 100 -24.08 27.78 -9.07
C PRO A 100 -25.42 27.05 -9.08
N THR A 101 -26.17 27.15 -7.99
CA THR A 101 -27.56 26.70 -7.93
C THR A 101 -28.34 27.65 -8.84
N PRO A 102 -28.94 27.20 -9.96
CA PRO A 102 -29.71 28.08 -10.81
C PRO A 102 -31.00 28.48 -10.06
N PRO A 103 -31.35 29.78 -9.99
CA PRO A 103 -32.61 30.19 -9.40
C PRO A 103 -33.77 29.82 -10.35
N ARG A 104 -34.77 29.13 -9.81
CA ARG A 104 -36.16 29.16 -10.30
C ARG A 104 -37.09 29.27 -9.10
#